data_AF-A0A955P5F7-F1
#
_entry.id   AF-A0A955P5F7-F1
#
_cell.length_a   1.000
_cell.length_b   1.000
_cell.length_c   1.000
_cell.angle_alpha   90.00
_cell.angle_beta   90.00
_cell.angle_gamma   90.00
#
_symmetry.space_group_name_H-M   'P 1'
#
loop_
_entity.id
_entity.type
_entity.pdbx_description
1 polymer ?
#
loop_
_entity_poly.entity_id
_entity_poly.type
_entity_poly.pdbx_seq_one_letter_code
_entity_poly.pdbx_strand_id
1 'polypeptide(L)' 'MAEDKTVSNDPIRIMVIGAHPDDCEIKAGGVAAKWAGQGHKVKFVSVTNGDIGHYEVAGGPLAQRRMAEVEEAAKV' A
#
# COMPACT_ATOMS: atom_id res chain seq x y z
N MET A 1 3.55 34.45 -19.39
CA MET A 1 2.28 33.76 -19.07
C MET A 1 2.64 32.31 -18.84
N ALA A 2 2.44 31.78 -17.63
CA ALA A 2 2.73 30.38 -17.36
C ALA A 2 1.67 29.53 -18.07
N GLU A 3 2.09 28.53 -18.83
CA GLU A 3 1.19 27.58 -19.49
C GLU A 3 0.35 26.85 -18.44
N ASP A 4 -0.95 27.02 -18.53
CA ASP A 4 -1.93 26.24 -17.79
C ASP A 4 -1.88 24.79 -18.32
N LYS A 5 -1.14 23.93 -17.63
CA LYS A 5 -1.09 22.50 -17.95
C LYS A 5 -2.48 21.94 -17.68
N THR A 6 -3.23 21.66 -18.73
CA THR A 6 -4.49 20.93 -18.66
C THR A 6 -4.27 19.62 -17.93
N VAL A 7 -4.98 19.42 -16.81
CA VAL A 7 -4.91 18.17 -16.05
C VAL A 7 -5.53 17.06 -16.90
N SER A 8 -4.70 16.12 -17.36
CA SER A 8 -5.17 14.94 -18.09
C SER A 8 -5.96 14.02 -17.16
N ASN A 9 -7.12 13.55 -17.60
CA ASN A 9 -7.94 12.56 -16.86
C ASN A 9 -7.48 11.10 -17.06
N ASP A 10 -6.27 10.89 -17.60
CA ASP A 10 -5.75 9.55 -17.84
C ASP A 10 -5.44 8.81 -16.53
N PRO A 11 -5.62 7.47 -16.47
CA PRO A 11 -5.24 6.69 -15.31
C PRO A 11 -3.77 6.84 -14.94
N ILE A 12 -3.50 7.40 -13.76
CA ILE A 12 -2.15 7.49 -13.20
C ILE A 12 -1.78 6.26 -12.37
N ARG A 13 -0.49 6.10 -12.12
CA ARG A 13 0.07 5.06 -11.24
C ARG A 13 0.57 5.70 -9.95
N ILE A 14 0.12 5.16 -8.82
CA ILE A 14 0.35 5.69 -7.49
C ILE A 14 1.06 4.62 -6.67
N MET A 15 2.13 5.00 -5.98
CA MET A 15 2.86 4.12 -5.09
C MET A 15 2.82 4.69 -3.67
N VAL A 16 2.47 3.85 -2.70
CA VAL A 16 2.58 4.17 -1.28
C VAL A 16 3.67 3.30 -0.69
N ILE A 17 4.63 3.93 -0.01
CA ILE A 17 5.80 3.25 0.54
C ILE A 17 5.70 3.36 2.07
N GLY A 18 5.58 2.22 2.73
CA GLY A 18 5.55 2.05 4.17
C GLY A 18 6.77 1.28 4.66
N ALA A 19 7.14 1.45 5.93
CA ALA A 19 8.26 0.71 6.50
C ALA A 19 7.90 -0.77 6.68
N HIS A 20 6.70 -1.04 7.18
CA HIS A 20 6.22 -2.36 7.53
C HIS A 20 5.06 -2.80 6.63
N PRO A 21 4.70 -4.10 6.62
CA PRO A 21 3.32 -4.51 6.33
C PRO A 21 2.36 -3.65 7.16
N ASP A 22 1.12 -3.39 6.73
CA ASP A 22 0.10 -2.55 7.39
C ASP A 22 0.23 -1.02 7.30
N ASP A 23 1.44 -0.46 7.18
CA ASP A 23 1.64 0.99 7.17
C ASP A 23 0.83 1.67 6.04
N CYS A 24 0.85 1.06 4.84
CA CYS A 24 0.17 1.61 3.67
C CYS A 24 -1.35 1.52 3.80
N GLU A 25 -1.85 0.39 4.28
CA GLU A 25 -3.26 0.11 4.50
C GLU A 25 -3.83 1.08 5.55
N ILE A 26 -3.14 1.24 6.69
CA ILE A 26 -3.58 2.10 7.79
C ILE A 26 -3.58 3.57 7.39
N LYS A 27 -2.53 4.04 6.69
CA LYS A 27 -2.37 5.46 6.39
C LYS A 27 -3.06 5.89 5.10
N ALA A 28 -3.19 4.99 4.13
CA ALA A 28 -3.64 5.32 2.78
C ALA A 28 -4.70 4.38 2.20
N GLY A 29 -5.14 3.32 2.90
CA GLY A 29 -6.11 2.35 2.36
C GLY A 29 -7.40 2.99 1.84
N GLY A 30 -7.99 3.91 2.62
CA GLY A 30 -9.22 4.60 2.21
C GLY A 30 -9.07 5.47 0.96
N VAL A 31 -7.92 6.16 0.79
CA VAL A 31 -7.67 6.97 -0.41
C VAL A 31 -7.24 6.11 -1.60
N ALA A 32 -6.50 5.03 -1.35
CA ALA A 32 -6.14 4.02 -2.34
C ALA A 32 -7.37 3.37 -2.96
N ALA A 33 -8.36 2.98 -2.14
CA ALA A 33 -9.63 2.45 -2.61
C ALA A 33 -10.38 3.45 -3.51
N LYS A 34 -10.38 4.74 -3.15
CA LYS A 34 -10.97 5.80 -4.00
C LYS A 34 -10.26 5.91 -5.35
N TRP A 35 -8.92 5.94 -5.35
CA TRP A 35 -8.14 6.02 -6.58
C TRP A 35 -8.33 4.78 -7.46
N ALA A 36 -8.35 3.59 -6.86
CA ALA A 36 -8.63 2.35 -7.59
C ALA A 36 -10.03 2.36 -8.21
N GLY A 37 -11.04 2.84 -7.47
CA GLY A 37 -12.41 3.03 -7.97
C GLY A 37 -12.53 4.06 -9.11
N GLN A 38 -11.59 5.00 -9.20
CA GLN A 38 -11.46 5.96 -10.32
C GLN A 38 -10.65 5.40 -11.51
N GLY A 39 -10.20 4.14 -11.44
CA GLY A 39 -9.43 3.49 -12.49
C GLY A 39 -7.92 3.70 -12.43
N HIS A 40 -7.42 4.44 -11.43
CA HIS A 40 -5.98 4.57 -11.20
C HIS A 40 -5.38 3.25 -10.70
N LYS A 41 -4.06 3.10 -10.87
CA LYS A 41 -3.33 1.91 -10.40
C LYS A 41 -2.58 2.25 -9.13
N VAL A 42 -2.93 1.58 -8.03
CA VAL A 42 -2.24 1.77 -6.74
C VAL A 42 -1.37 0.56 -6.45
N LYS A 43 -0.16 0.80 -5.95
CA LYS A 43 0.75 -0.22 -5.45
C LYS A 43 1.23 0.15 -4.04
N PHE A 44 1.03 -0.75 -3.10
CA PHE A 44 1.65 -0.66 -1.78
C PHE A 44 3.00 -1.38 -1.78
N VAL A 45 3.97 -0.78 -1.10
CA VAL A 45 5.32 -1.29 -0.96
C VAL A 45 5.72 -1.19 0.51
N SER A 46 5.89 -2.34 1.15
CA SER A 46 6.53 -2.44 2.46
C SER A 46 8.03 -2.63 2.26
N VAL A 47 8.83 -1.78 2.90
CA VAL A 47 10.30 -1.83 2.80
C VAL A 47 10.88 -2.98 3.63
N THR A 48 10.17 -3.41 4.67
CA THR A 48 10.50 -4.56 5.51
C THR A 48 9.40 -5.62 5.45
N ASN A 49 9.73 -6.85 5.83
CA ASN A 49 8.77 -7.96 5.95
C ASN A 49 8.04 -7.98 7.31
N GLY A 50 8.41 -7.08 8.23
CA GLY A 50 7.71 -6.91 9.50
C GLY A 50 7.93 -8.01 10.55
N ASP A 51 9.05 -8.72 10.49
CA ASP A 51 9.32 -9.94 11.24
C ASP A 51 9.60 -9.78 12.75
N ILE A 52 9.63 -8.56 13.29
CA ILE A 52 9.79 -8.28 14.74
C ILE A 52 8.53 -7.59 15.34
N GLY A 53 7.42 -7.54 14.61
CA GLY A 53 6.23 -6.77 14.99
C GLY A 53 5.29 -7.40 16.02
N HIS A 54 5.61 -8.56 16.61
CA HIS A 54 4.72 -9.29 17.52
C HIS A 54 5.43 -9.69 18.82
N TYR A 55 4.68 -9.74 19.92
CA TYR A 55 5.24 -9.93 21.27
C TYR A 55 5.75 -11.36 21.55
N GLU A 56 5.14 -12.37 20.92
CA GLU A 56 5.47 -13.81 21.10
C GLU A 56 6.14 -14.47 19.88
N VAL A 57 5.94 -13.94 18.68
CA VAL A 57 6.34 -14.60 17.42
C VAL A 57 7.23 -13.64 16.67
N ALA A 58 8.34 -14.12 16.10
CA ALA A 58 9.29 -13.29 15.38
C ALA A 58 9.97 -14.06 14.23
N GLY A 59 10.72 -13.35 13.40
CA GLY A 59 11.48 -13.89 12.28
C GLY A 59 10.59 -14.44 11.16
N GLY A 60 11.09 -15.46 10.46
CA GLY A 60 10.44 -16.07 9.30
C GLY A 60 8.95 -16.40 9.48
N PRO A 61 8.53 -17.05 10.59
CA PRO A 61 7.11 -17.35 10.83
C PRO A 61 6.23 -16.09 10.89
N LEU A 62 6.69 -15.01 11.53
CA LEU A 62 5.94 -13.76 11.56
C LEU A 62 5.90 -13.10 10.18
N ALA A 63 7.03 -13.08 9.45
CA ALA A 63 7.08 -12.53 8.10
C ALA A 63 6.09 -13.22 7.16
N GLN A 64 5.99 -14.56 7.21
CA GLN A 64 5.05 -15.33 6.39
C GLN A 64 3.60 -14.99 6.74
N ARG A 65 3.29 -14.91 8.04
CA ARG A 65 1.97 -14.50 8.51
C ARG A 65 1.60 -13.10 8.02
N ARG A 66 2.48 -12.12 8.20
CA ARG A 66 2.23 -10.73 7.79
C ARG A 66 2.11 -10.59 6.27
N MET A 67 2.85 -11.39 5.50
CA MET A 67 2.67 -11.44 4.04
C MET A 67 1.26 -11.92 3.67
N ALA A 68 0.78 -13.01 4.28
CA ALA A 68 -0.57 -13.49 4.05
C ALA A 68 -1.64 -12.46 4.47
N GLU A 69 -1.43 -11.76 5.59
CA GLU A 69 -2.32 -10.67 6.04
C GLU A 69 -2.40 -9.53 5.00
N VAL A 70 -1.26 -9.11 4.42
CA VAL A 70 -1.23 -8.09 3.36
C VAL A 70 -1.89 -8.60 2.07
N GLU A 71 -1.68 -9.86 1.69
CA GLU A 71 -2.31 -10.45 0.52
C GLU A 71 -3.84 -10.51 0.65
N GLU A 72 -4.38 -10.79 1.84
CA GLU A 72 -5.81 -10.71 2.09
C GLU A 72 -6.31 -9.25 2.11
N ALA A 73 -5.58 -8.34 2.74
CA ALA A 73 -5.94 -6.92 2.76
C ALA A 73 -5.99 -6.31 1.36
N ALA A 74 -5.12 -6.73 0.45
CA ALA A 74 -5.07 -6.26 -0.93
C ALA A 74 -6.26 -6.68 -1.80
N LYS A 75 -7.12 -7.60 -1.32
CA LYS A 75 -8.35 -8.03 -2.02
C LYS A 75 -9.57 -7.15 -1.71
N VAL A 76 -9.46 -6.28 -0.71
CA VAL A 76 -10.51 -5.35 -0.26
C VAL A 76 -10.44 -4.05 -1.06
#